data_AF-A0A6L7Y6S9-F1
#
_entry.id   AF-A0A6L7Y6S9-F1
#
_cell.length_a   1.000
_cell.length_b   1.000
_cell.length_c   1.000
_cell.angle_alpha   90.00
_cell.angle_beta   90.00
_cell.angle_gamma   90.00
#
_symmetry.space_group_name_H-M   'P 1'
#
loop_
_entity.id
_entity.type
_entity.pdbx_description
1 polymer ?
#
loop_
_entity_poly.entity_id
_entity_poly.type
_entity_poly.pdbx_seq_one_letter_code
_entity_poly.pdbx_strand_id
1 'polypeptide(L)'
;MSDPAQAVEARIETIEGGVTAPAGFVAGGAYAGIKTYGPEPRLDVGILAADRDCTVAGVYTQNAVVGEPVRLTRQRAAAGVARAIVANSGCSNVATGEQGVEDAVRMTAFAAAKLGVDEQHVLVASTGVIGRPLPMDRIESGVDAVEVSETGGEDFARAIMTTDTHPKQAAVRVEAAGRAYTVGGVAKGSGMIHPDMATMFGFMTTDAPADRDWLQAALRRVCDRSFNMIDVDMDTSTSDTVLLLASGAAGGEPVTDGHPAADALEQAIEGVSVKLARQLARDGEGANTLIEV
;
A
#
# COMPACT_ATOMS: atom_id res chain seq x y z
N MET A 1 21.99 -37.31 22.86
CA MET A 1 22.56 -36.12 22.21
C MET A 1 21.70 -35.85 21.00
N SER A 2 20.68 -35.00 21.18
CA SER A 2 19.72 -34.62 20.15
C SER A 2 20.31 -33.49 19.30
N ASP A 3 20.17 -33.66 18.00
CA ASP A 3 20.62 -32.82 16.89
C ASP A 3 20.32 -31.32 17.11
N PRO A 4 21.27 -30.38 16.89
CA PRO A 4 20.98 -28.96 16.98
C PRO A 4 20.17 -28.53 15.76
N ALA A 5 18.95 -28.04 16.04
CA ALA A 5 18.11 -27.19 15.19
C ALA A 5 18.51 -27.12 13.71
N GLN A 6 17.96 -28.02 12.89
CA GLN A 6 17.75 -27.71 11.48
C GLN A 6 16.83 -26.49 11.43
N ALA A 7 17.39 -25.31 11.16
CA ALA A 7 16.62 -24.19 10.67
C ALA A 7 15.99 -24.66 9.36
N VAL A 8 14.69 -24.97 9.41
CA VAL A 8 13.92 -25.26 8.19
C VAL A 8 13.92 -23.96 7.40
N GLU A 9 14.71 -23.93 6.33
CA GLU A 9 14.76 -22.81 5.39
C GLU A 9 13.33 -22.53 4.91
N ALA A 10 12.81 -21.34 5.23
CA ALA A 10 11.45 -20.99 4.92
C ALA A 10 11.24 -21.02 3.40
N ARG A 11 10.27 -21.81 2.94
CA ARG A 11 9.98 -21.92 1.50
C ARG A 11 9.07 -20.75 1.11
N ILE A 12 9.62 -19.79 0.38
CA ILE A 12 8.87 -18.68 -0.21
C ILE A 12 8.57 -19.02 -1.68
N GLU A 13 7.29 -19.05 -2.02
CA GLU A 13 6.78 -19.32 -3.36
C GLU A 13 6.18 -18.04 -3.95
N THR A 14 6.57 -17.67 -5.17
CA THR A 14 5.89 -16.59 -5.89
C THR A 14 4.55 -17.09 -6.42
N ILE A 15 3.49 -16.31 -6.17
CA ILE A 15 2.14 -16.59 -6.66
C ILE A 15 1.62 -15.42 -7.49
N GLU A 16 0.51 -15.61 -8.20
CA GLU A 16 -0.18 -14.53 -8.90
C GLU A 16 -0.98 -13.66 -7.91
N GLY A 17 -1.22 -12.41 -8.30
CA GLY A 17 -2.02 -11.45 -7.54
C GLY A 17 -1.22 -10.32 -6.90
N GLY A 18 -1.88 -9.60 -6.00
CA GLY A 18 -1.38 -8.42 -5.31
C GLY A 18 -2.05 -8.27 -3.95
N VAL A 19 -2.59 -7.10 -3.64
CA VAL A 19 -3.20 -6.80 -2.31
C VAL A 19 -4.41 -7.65 -1.92
N THR A 20 -5.02 -8.39 -2.84
CA THR A 20 -6.12 -9.32 -2.54
C THR A 20 -5.70 -10.79 -2.57
N ALA A 21 -4.41 -11.08 -2.78
CA ALA A 21 -3.91 -12.45 -2.70
C ALA A 21 -3.99 -13.02 -1.27
N PRO A 22 -3.68 -12.26 -0.20
CA PRO A 22 -3.91 -12.72 1.16
C PRO A 22 -5.39 -12.75 1.52
N ALA A 23 -5.78 -13.70 2.36
CA ALA A 23 -7.15 -13.82 2.83
C ALA A 23 -7.60 -12.61 3.67
N GLY A 24 -8.90 -12.29 3.57
CA GLY A 24 -9.53 -11.21 4.33
C GLY A 24 -9.47 -9.84 3.66
N PHE A 25 -9.05 -9.76 2.39
CA PHE A 25 -8.96 -8.50 1.64
C PHE A 25 -9.82 -8.53 0.37
N VAL A 26 -10.51 -7.42 0.13
CA VAL A 26 -11.22 -7.12 -1.11
C VAL A 26 -10.75 -5.76 -1.62
N ALA A 27 -10.76 -5.56 -2.93
CA ALA A 27 -10.37 -4.29 -3.51
C ALA A 27 -11.18 -4.00 -4.78
N GLY A 28 -11.12 -2.76 -5.25
CA GLY A 28 -11.72 -2.34 -6.50
C GLY A 28 -11.27 -0.95 -6.92
N GLY A 29 -11.63 -0.56 -8.14
CA GLY A 29 -11.35 0.76 -8.68
C GLY A 29 -12.47 1.23 -9.60
N ALA A 30 -12.66 2.54 -9.67
CA ALA A 30 -13.64 3.20 -10.52
C ALA A 30 -13.03 4.40 -11.24
N TYR A 31 -13.62 4.76 -12.37
CA TYR A 31 -13.33 6.03 -13.04
C TYR A 31 -14.31 7.11 -12.57
N ALA A 32 -13.77 8.10 -11.88
CA ALA A 32 -14.43 9.29 -11.36
C ALA A 32 -14.19 10.53 -12.25
N GLY A 33 -13.26 10.48 -13.20
CA GLY A 33 -12.94 11.61 -14.07
C GLY A 33 -12.05 12.66 -13.40
N ILE A 34 -11.25 12.28 -12.42
CA ILE A 34 -10.25 13.13 -11.77
C ILE A 34 -9.06 13.32 -12.72
N LYS A 35 -8.62 12.25 -13.39
CA LYS A 35 -7.57 12.30 -14.43
C LYS A 35 -8.14 11.96 -15.80
N THR A 36 -7.59 12.60 -16.84
CA THR A 36 -8.01 12.39 -18.24
C THR A 36 -6.97 11.62 -19.07
N TYR A 37 -5.90 11.15 -18.44
CA TYR A 37 -4.76 10.47 -19.05
C TYR A 37 -4.51 9.11 -18.38
N GLY A 38 -3.58 8.34 -18.95
CA GLY A 38 -3.24 6.99 -18.47
C GLY A 38 -3.89 5.87 -19.30
N PRO A 39 -3.52 4.60 -19.01
CA PRO A 39 -4.03 3.45 -19.74
C PRO A 39 -5.53 3.22 -19.49
N GLU A 40 -6.21 2.63 -20.47
CA GLU A 40 -7.61 2.21 -20.30
C GLU A 40 -7.70 0.85 -19.57
N PRO A 41 -8.71 0.64 -18.71
CA PRO A 41 -9.67 1.65 -18.24
C PRO A 41 -8.98 2.68 -17.32
N ARG A 42 -9.29 3.97 -17.51
CA ARG A 42 -8.70 5.09 -16.74
C ARG A 42 -9.21 5.18 -15.29
N LEU A 43 -9.12 4.11 -14.50
CA LEU A 43 -9.53 4.14 -13.10
C LEU A 43 -8.72 5.19 -12.32
N ASP A 44 -9.35 5.93 -11.42
CA ASP A 44 -8.71 7.03 -10.68
C ASP A 44 -9.22 7.23 -9.24
N VAL A 45 -10.14 6.37 -8.78
CA VAL A 45 -10.50 6.18 -7.37
C VAL A 45 -10.49 4.69 -7.07
N GLY A 46 -9.89 4.29 -5.95
CA GLY A 46 -9.78 2.89 -5.54
C GLY A 46 -10.01 2.69 -4.05
N ILE A 47 -10.51 1.50 -3.70
CA ILE A 47 -10.68 1.05 -2.32
C ILE A 47 -9.99 -0.30 -2.16
N LEU A 48 -9.16 -0.43 -1.12
CA LEU A 48 -8.69 -1.70 -0.57
C LEU A 48 -9.30 -1.82 0.82
N ALA A 49 -10.05 -2.88 1.10
CA ALA A 49 -10.75 -3.07 2.36
C ALA A 49 -10.50 -4.47 2.93
N ALA A 50 -10.52 -4.55 4.26
CA ALA A 50 -10.44 -5.80 5.00
C ALA A 50 -11.79 -6.14 5.63
N ASP A 51 -12.12 -7.43 5.62
CA ASP A 51 -13.35 -7.96 6.24
C ASP A 51 -13.30 -7.94 7.79
N ARG A 52 -12.12 -7.69 8.37
CA ARG A 52 -11.82 -7.61 9.80
C ARG A 52 -10.79 -6.53 10.11
N ASP A 53 -10.67 -6.19 11.39
CA ASP A 53 -9.67 -5.25 11.89
C ASP A 53 -8.26 -5.79 11.60
N CYS A 54 -7.44 -4.99 10.92
CA CYS A 54 -6.06 -5.32 10.61
C CYS A 54 -5.10 -4.58 11.52
N THR A 55 -4.05 -5.24 11.97
CA THR A 55 -2.86 -4.53 12.46
C THR A 55 -2.27 -3.74 11.29
N VAL A 56 -1.96 -2.46 11.49
CA VAL A 56 -1.39 -1.60 10.44
C VAL A 56 -0.03 -1.05 10.83
N ALA A 57 0.89 -1.05 9.85
CA ALA A 57 2.16 -0.35 9.91
C ALA A 57 2.28 0.63 8.74
N GLY A 58 3.01 1.73 8.94
CA GLY A 58 3.20 2.75 7.92
C GLY A 58 4.60 3.35 7.90
N VAL A 59 5.06 3.68 6.69
CA VAL A 59 6.26 4.50 6.41
C VAL A 59 5.83 5.59 5.45
N TYR A 60 6.35 6.81 5.62
CA TYR A 60 5.83 7.99 4.96
C TYR A 60 6.95 8.95 4.59
N THR A 61 6.68 9.82 3.61
CA THR A 61 7.61 10.88 3.18
C THR A 61 8.16 11.71 4.35
N GLN A 62 9.45 12.05 4.26
CA GLN A 62 10.13 13.06 5.10
C GLN A 62 10.04 14.48 4.55
N ASN A 63 9.47 14.69 3.36
CA ASN A 63 9.42 15.99 2.73
C ASN A 63 8.81 17.04 3.67
N ALA A 64 9.38 18.24 3.74
CA ALA A 64 8.86 19.32 4.58
C ALA A 64 7.44 19.75 4.15
N VAL A 65 7.12 19.64 2.87
CA VAL A 65 5.79 19.87 2.30
C VAL A 65 5.05 18.54 2.26
N VAL A 66 4.41 18.17 3.36
CA VAL A 66 3.63 16.93 3.47
C VAL A 66 2.17 17.18 3.09
N GLY A 67 1.61 16.36 2.20
CA GLY A 67 0.20 16.38 1.82
C GLY A 67 -0.75 16.04 2.97
N GLU A 68 -1.96 16.61 2.94
CA GLU A 68 -2.96 16.39 3.98
C GLU A 68 -3.36 14.91 4.16
N PRO A 69 -3.49 14.10 3.09
CA PRO A 69 -3.77 12.66 3.20
C PRO A 69 -2.70 11.89 4.00
N VAL A 70 -1.42 12.23 3.82
CA VAL A 70 -0.32 11.59 4.55
C VAL A 70 -0.40 11.91 6.03
N ARG A 71 -0.73 13.17 6.39
CA ARG A 71 -0.88 13.59 7.79
C ARG A 71 -2.02 12.83 8.47
N LEU A 72 -3.19 12.77 7.82
CA LEU A 72 -4.36 12.07 8.35
C LEU A 72 -4.10 10.55 8.50
N THR A 73 -3.55 9.93 7.46
CA THR A 73 -3.23 8.50 7.48
C THR A 73 -2.19 8.17 8.55
N ARG A 74 -1.13 8.98 8.70
CA ARG A 74 -0.13 8.80 9.76
C ARG A 74 -0.75 8.90 11.15
N GLN A 75 -1.66 9.85 11.36
CA GLN A 75 -2.39 9.99 12.62
C GLN A 75 -3.26 8.77 12.92
N ARG A 76 -4.05 8.29 11.95
CA ARG A 76 -4.95 7.14 12.14
C ARG A 76 -4.22 5.82 12.30
N ALA A 77 -3.21 5.56 11.48
CA ALA A 77 -2.39 4.36 11.58
C ALA A 77 -1.63 4.27 12.91
N ALA A 78 -1.40 5.40 13.60
CA ALA A 78 -0.83 5.39 14.96
C ALA A 78 -1.75 4.77 16.02
N ALA A 79 -3.03 4.51 15.73
CA ALA A 79 -3.88 3.66 16.57
C ALA A 79 -3.50 2.17 16.47
N GLY A 80 -2.80 1.77 15.39
CA GLY A 80 -2.38 0.40 15.14
C GLY A 80 -3.44 -0.49 14.50
N VAL A 81 -4.62 0.06 14.19
CA VAL A 81 -5.74 -0.66 13.56
C VAL A 81 -6.19 0.07 12.30
N ALA A 82 -6.46 -0.67 11.23
CA ALA A 82 -7.10 -0.16 10.02
C ALA A 82 -8.06 -1.20 9.40
N ARG A 83 -9.00 -0.70 8.59
CA ARG A 83 -10.01 -1.48 7.86
C ARG A 83 -10.01 -1.24 6.38
N ALA A 84 -9.58 -0.07 5.93
CA ALA A 84 -9.53 0.22 4.51
C ALA A 84 -8.50 1.29 4.19
N ILE A 85 -8.10 1.34 2.92
CA ILE A 85 -7.40 2.43 2.27
C ILE A 85 -8.30 2.90 1.13
N VAL A 86 -8.71 4.17 1.15
CA VAL A 86 -9.31 4.85 0.00
C VAL A 86 -8.24 5.69 -0.68
N ALA A 87 -8.07 5.53 -1.99
CA ALA A 87 -7.04 6.22 -2.73
C ALA A 87 -7.58 6.88 -3.99
N ASN A 88 -6.99 8.01 -4.39
CA ASN A 88 -7.26 8.64 -5.68
C ASN A 88 -5.97 8.98 -6.42
N SER A 89 -6.07 9.07 -7.74
CA SER A 89 -5.02 9.57 -8.62
C SER A 89 -5.49 10.78 -9.45
N GLY A 90 -4.55 11.62 -9.89
CA GLY A 90 -4.81 12.84 -10.67
C GLY A 90 -4.79 14.14 -9.85
N CYS A 91 -4.99 14.07 -8.54
CA CYS A 91 -4.91 15.21 -7.62
C CYS A 91 -4.31 14.75 -6.29
N SER A 92 -3.24 15.39 -5.83
CA SER A 92 -2.48 14.94 -4.65
C SER A 92 -2.97 15.49 -3.31
N ASN A 93 -3.84 16.50 -3.34
CA ASN A 93 -4.30 17.20 -2.14
C ASN A 93 -3.13 17.68 -1.23
N VAL A 94 -2.12 18.28 -1.87
CA VAL A 94 -0.97 18.91 -1.21
C VAL A 94 -1.02 20.42 -1.42
N ALA A 95 -0.66 21.18 -0.39
CA ALA A 95 -0.67 22.65 -0.40
C ALA A 95 -2.05 23.25 -0.70
N THR A 96 -3.09 22.64 -0.13
CA THR A 96 -4.52 22.98 -0.33
C THR A 96 -5.15 23.69 0.88
N GLY A 97 -4.39 23.88 1.96
CA GLY A 97 -4.85 24.58 3.17
C GLY A 97 -5.91 23.78 3.94
N GLU A 98 -6.74 24.49 4.70
CA GLU A 98 -7.78 23.90 5.56
C GLU A 98 -8.79 23.06 4.76
N GLN A 99 -9.14 23.48 3.54
CA GLN A 99 -9.99 22.70 2.64
C GLN A 99 -9.41 21.31 2.36
N GLY A 100 -8.09 21.18 2.20
CA GLY A 100 -7.46 19.90 1.96
C GLY A 100 -7.58 18.92 3.12
N VAL A 101 -7.56 19.44 4.35
CA VAL A 101 -7.77 18.66 5.57
C VAL A 101 -9.21 18.15 5.60
N GLU A 102 -10.17 19.03 5.36
CA GLU A 102 -11.59 18.68 5.30
C GLU A 102 -11.88 17.65 4.21
N ASP A 103 -11.32 17.83 3.01
CA ASP A 103 -11.49 16.93 1.88
C ASP A 103 -10.94 15.52 2.18
N ALA A 104 -9.77 15.43 2.82
CA ALA A 104 -9.17 14.15 3.22
C ALA A 104 -10.05 13.41 4.23
N VAL A 105 -10.57 14.12 5.24
CA VAL A 105 -11.52 13.55 6.23
C VAL A 105 -12.80 13.11 5.53
N ARG A 106 -13.38 13.96 4.69
CA ARG A 106 -14.63 13.69 3.96
C ARG A 106 -14.50 12.46 3.07
N MET A 107 -13.41 12.33 2.31
CA MET A 107 -13.15 11.15 1.47
C MET A 107 -13.16 9.85 2.28
N THR A 108 -12.55 9.85 3.48
CA THR A 108 -12.58 8.68 4.36
C THR A 108 -13.95 8.40 4.96
N ALA A 109 -14.72 9.44 5.32
CA ALA A 109 -16.08 9.29 5.84
C ALA A 109 -17.00 8.65 4.80
N PHE A 110 -16.88 9.05 3.53
CA PHE A 110 -17.64 8.45 2.42
C PHE A 110 -17.28 6.98 2.20
N ALA A 111 -15.98 6.65 2.17
CA ALA A 111 -15.54 5.26 2.04
C ALA A 111 -15.98 4.41 3.25
N ALA A 112 -15.91 4.96 4.46
CA ALA A 112 -16.36 4.30 5.69
C ALA A 112 -17.86 4.00 5.65
N ALA A 113 -18.68 4.97 5.24
CA ALA A 113 -20.12 4.81 5.10
C ALA A 113 -20.47 3.73 4.06
N LYS A 114 -19.80 3.71 2.91
CA LYS A 114 -19.99 2.67 1.88
C LYS A 114 -19.63 1.27 2.39
N LEU A 115 -18.54 1.15 3.15
CA LEU A 115 -18.06 -0.13 3.67
C LEU A 115 -18.74 -0.57 4.97
N GLY A 116 -19.50 0.32 5.62
CA GLY A 116 -20.11 0.05 6.93
C GLY A 116 -19.08 -0.11 8.06
N VAL A 117 -17.98 0.63 8.01
CA VAL A 117 -16.90 0.59 9.02
C VAL A 117 -16.73 1.94 9.72
N ASP A 118 -15.98 1.94 10.82
CA ASP A 118 -15.60 3.19 11.49
C ASP A 118 -14.66 4.02 10.59
N GLU A 119 -14.98 5.31 10.42
CA GLU A 119 -14.16 6.27 9.69
C GLU A 119 -12.73 6.32 10.22
N GLN A 120 -12.53 6.21 11.54
CA GLN A 120 -11.19 6.25 12.15
C GLN A 120 -10.30 5.08 11.71
N HIS A 121 -10.90 4.00 11.20
CA HIS A 121 -10.18 2.84 10.66
C HIS A 121 -9.96 2.93 9.14
N VAL A 122 -10.39 4.01 8.47
CA VAL A 122 -10.16 4.23 7.04
C VAL A 122 -8.98 5.17 6.85
N LEU A 123 -7.99 4.73 6.08
CA LEU A 123 -6.81 5.48 5.68
C LEU A 123 -7.03 6.10 4.30
N VAL A 124 -6.34 7.20 4.00
CA VAL A 124 -6.46 7.92 2.72
C VAL A 124 -5.11 8.16 2.06
N ALA A 125 -5.07 8.08 0.73
CA ALA A 125 -3.89 8.40 -0.05
C ALA A 125 -4.27 9.11 -1.37
N SER A 126 -3.61 10.23 -1.68
CA SER A 126 -3.87 10.99 -2.90
C SER A 126 -2.57 11.27 -3.65
N THR A 127 -2.58 11.10 -4.98
CA THR A 127 -1.40 11.33 -5.83
C THR A 127 -1.77 12.07 -7.10
N GLY A 128 -0.87 12.89 -7.63
CA GLY A 128 -1.11 13.69 -8.84
C GLY A 128 -0.76 15.16 -8.64
N VAL A 129 -1.56 16.05 -9.23
CA VAL A 129 -1.25 17.49 -9.28
C VAL A 129 -1.32 18.13 -7.89
N ILE A 130 -0.26 18.87 -7.51
CA ILE A 130 -0.14 19.66 -6.26
C ILE A 130 -0.85 21.01 -6.41
N GLY A 131 -1.37 21.55 -5.30
CA GLY A 131 -1.93 22.91 -5.22
C GLY A 131 -3.34 23.04 -5.80
N ARG A 132 -4.02 21.92 -6.05
CA ARG A 132 -5.44 21.89 -6.48
C ARG A 132 -6.28 21.21 -5.41
N PRO A 133 -7.43 21.80 -5.00
CA PRO A 133 -8.39 21.12 -4.16
C PRO A 133 -8.89 19.81 -4.78
N LEU A 134 -9.34 18.87 -3.95
CA LEU A 134 -9.95 17.64 -4.47
C LEU A 134 -11.29 17.98 -5.13
N PRO A 135 -11.60 17.44 -6.32
CA PRO A 135 -12.93 17.58 -6.92
C PRO A 135 -13.91 16.66 -6.18
N MET A 136 -14.36 17.06 -4.99
CA MET A 136 -15.09 16.18 -4.07
C MET A 136 -16.34 15.55 -4.66
N ASP A 137 -17.09 16.25 -5.52
CA ASP A 137 -18.25 15.65 -6.22
C ASP A 137 -17.87 14.43 -7.06
N ARG A 138 -16.68 14.46 -7.70
CA ARG A 138 -16.14 13.33 -8.46
C ARG A 138 -15.62 12.24 -7.53
N ILE A 139 -14.91 12.61 -6.46
CA ILE A 139 -14.41 11.66 -5.47
C ILE A 139 -15.57 10.84 -4.89
N GLU A 140 -16.65 11.50 -4.47
CA GLU A 140 -17.82 10.85 -3.88
C GLU A 140 -18.52 9.92 -4.86
N SER A 141 -18.78 10.40 -6.08
CA SER A 141 -19.35 9.59 -7.16
C SER A 141 -18.46 8.38 -7.48
N GLY A 142 -17.15 8.59 -7.47
CA GLY A 142 -16.14 7.56 -7.71
C GLY A 142 -16.14 6.50 -6.62
N VAL A 143 -16.08 6.92 -5.35
CA VAL A 143 -16.14 6.04 -4.18
C VAL A 143 -17.42 5.20 -4.22
N ASP A 144 -18.57 5.82 -4.51
CA ASP A 144 -19.85 5.11 -4.64
C ASP A 144 -19.80 4.06 -5.76
N ALA A 145 -19.17 4.37 -6.89
CA ALA A 145 -19.04 3.48 -8.04
C ALA A 145 -17.98 2.36 -7.88
N VAL A 146 -17.14 2.37 -6.84
CA VAL A 146 -16.17 1.28 -6.62
C VAL A 146 -16.90 0.00 -6.20
N GLU A 147 -16.79 -1.04 -7.01
CA GLU A 147 -17.21 -2.40 -6.66
C GLU A 147 -16.02 -3.18 -6.11
N VAL A 148 -16.05 -3.53 -4.83
CA VAL A 148 -14.95 -4.28 -4.18
C VAL A 148 -15.17 -5.79 -4.30
N SER A 149 -14.10 -6.52 -4.60
CA SER A 149 -14.12 -7.99 -4.69
C SER A 149 -12.76 -8.58 -4.38
N GLU A 150 -12.70 -9.90 -4.13
CA GLU A 150 -11.44 -10.64 -3.94
C GLU A 150 -10.54 -10.58 -5.20
N THR A 151 -11.13 -10.35 -6.38
CA THR A 151 -10.42 -10.25 -7.66
C THR A 151 -10.10 -8.81 -8.07
N GLY A 152 -10.59 -7.79 -7.35
CA GLY A 152 -10.45 -6.38 -7.76
C GLY A 152 -9.12 -5.72 -7.38
N GLY A 153 -8.12 -6.51 -6.95
CA GLY A 153 -6.78 -6.00 -6.66
C GLY A 153 -6.11 -5.32 -7.85
N GLU A 154 -6.34 -5.82 -9.08
CA GLU A 154 -5.82 -5.20 -10.31
C GLU A 154 -6.47 -3.84 -10.58
N ASP A 155 -7.80 -3.73 -10.41
CA ASP A 155 -8.51 -2.46 -10.60
C ASP A 155 -8.06 -1.41 -9.59
N PHE A 156 -7.81 -1.80 -8.35
CA PHE A 156 -7.21 -0.93 -7.35
C PHE A 156 -5.79 -0.49 -7.74
N ALA A 157 -4.96 -1.40 -8.25
CA ALA A 157 -3.62 -1.07 -8.73
C ALA A 157 -3.66 -0.07 -9.90
N ARG A 158 -4.63 -0.21 -10.81
CA ARG A 158 -4.87 0.75 -11.91
C ARG A 158 -5.38 2.10 -11.42
N ALA A 159 -6.26 2.10 -10.42
CA ALA A 159 -6.85 3.30 -9.86
C ALA A 159 -5.82 4.26 -9.23
N ILE A 160 -4.73 3.72 -8.70
CA ILE A 160 -3.69 4.53 -8.05
C ILE A 160 -2.62 5.07 -9.03
N MET A 161 -2.55 4.57 -10.27
CA MET A 161 -1.54 4.96 -11.27
C MET A 161 -1.65 6.44 -11.67
N THR A 162 -0.53 7.08 -12.00
CA THR A 162 -0.51 8.40 -12.67
C THR A 162 0.15 8.32 -14.04
N THR A 163 1.47 8.46 -14.05
CA THR A 163 2.32 8.44 -15.24
C THR A 163 2.90 7.05 -15.48
N ASP A 164 2.57 6.10 -14.60
CA ASP A 164 2.85 4.68 -14.75
C ASP A 164 2.33 4.15 -16.09
N THR A 165 3.09 3.27 -16.75
CA THR A 165 2.67 2.67 -18.02
C THR A 165 1.88 1.37 -17.84
N HIS A 166 2.06 0.70 -16.69
CA HIS A 166 1.38 -0.53 -16.35
C HIS A 166 1.17 -0.66 -14.81
N PRO A 167 0.14 -1.40 -14.36
CA PRO A 167 -0.07 -1.67 -12.95
C PRO A 167 1.05 -2.55 -12.39
N LYS A 168 1.44 -2.31 -11.13
CA LYS A 168 2.55 -3.01 -10.47
C LYS A 168 2.02 -3.80 -9.28
N GLN A 169 2.19 -5.11 -9.33
CA GLN A 169 1.68 -6.02 -8.31
C GLN A 169 2.68 -7.15 -8.05
N ALA A 170 2.63 -7.71 -6.84
CA ALA A 170 3.38 -8.90 -6.47
C ALA A 170 2.72 -9.61 -5.31
N ALA A 171 2.81 -10.93 -5.30
CA ALA A 171 2.40 -11.76 -4.18
C ALA A 171 3.33 -12.96 -4.00
N VAL A 172 3.46 -13.40 -2.76
CA VAL A 172 4.20 -14.60 -2.36
C VAL A 172 3.43 -15.36 -1.28
N ARG A 173 3.65 -16.66 -1.22
CA ARG A 173 3.24 -17.53 -0.12
C ARG A 173 4.48 -18.01 0.63
N VAL A 174 4.43 -18.05 1.95
CA VAL A 174 5.51 -18.55 2.80
C VAL A 174 4.97 -19.56 3.80
N GLU A 175 5.67 -20.69 3.94
CA GLU A 175 5.41 -21.67 5.00
C GLU A 175 6.35 -21.43 6.18
N ALA A 176 5.78 -21.15 7.36
CA ALA A 176 6.53 -20.86 8.57
C ALA A 176 5.76 -21.28 9.83
N ALA A 177 6.46 -21.81 10.82
CA ALA A 177 5.87 -22.31 12.07
C ALA A 177 4.68 -23.30 11.85
N GLY A 178 4.75 -24.13 10.80
CA GLY A 178 3.70 -25.10 10.47
C GLY A 178 2.43 -24.51 9.85
N ARG A 179 2.48 -23.24 9.40
CA ARG A 179 1.36 -22.53 8.79
C ARG A 179 1.80 -21.85 7.50
N ALA A 180 0.87 -21.70 6.57
CA ALA A 180 1.10 -20.92 5.37
C ALA A 180 0.53 -19.52 5.55
N TYR A 181 1.35 -18.52 5.24
CA TYR A 181 0.97 -17.12 5.17
C TYR A 181 1.14 -16.61 3.75
N THR A 182 0.34 -15.62 3.39
CA THR A 182 0.38 -14.95 2.10
C THR A 182 0.73 -13.48 2.33
N VAL A 183 1.60 -12.95 1.48
CA VAL A 183 1.92 -11.53 1.44
C VAL A 183 1.69 -11.05 0.02
N GLY A 184 0.95 -9.94 -0.12
CA GLY A 184 0.62 -9.36 -1.41
C GLY A 184 0.75 -7.85 -1.37
N GLY A 185 1.05 -7.24 -2.50
CA GLY A 185 1.22 -5.80 -2.59
C GLY A 185 0.99 -5.22 -3.97
N VAL A 186 0.75 -3.92 -3.99
CA VAL A 186 0.69 -3.07 -5.18
C VAL A 186 1.53 -1.83 -4.95
N ALA A 187 2.06 -1.28 -6.04
CA ALA A 187 2.77 -0.01 -5.98
C ALA A 187 2.44 0.88 -7.18
N LYS A 188 2.69 2.18 -7.04
CA LYS A 188 2.63 3.14 -8.15
C LYS A 188 3.73 4.19 -8.01
N GLY A 189 4.09 4.78 -9.14
CA GLY A 189 5.18 5.72 -9.31
C GLY A 189 5.97 5.36 -10.57
N SER A 190 6.36 6.40 -11.30
CA SER A 190 7.28 6.30 -12.44
C SER A 190 8.17 7.54 -12.58
N GLY A 191 7.68 8.70 -12.17
CA GLY A 191 8.46 9.93 -12.03
C GLY A 191 8.14 10.60 -10.71
N MET A 192 8.99 11.55 -10.33
CA MET A 192 9.25 11.93 -8.95
C MET A 192 9.49 10.62 -8.20
N ILE A 193 10.70 10.07 -8.25
CA ILE A 193 11.11 8.93 -7.42
C ILE A 193 12.52 9.15 -6.87
N HIS A 194 12.63 9.79 -5.70
CA HIS A 194 13.81 9.72 -4.82
C HIS A 194 13.43 9.51 -3.34
N PRO A 195 13.17 8.25 -2.95
CA PRO A 195 12.85 7.84 -1.60
C PRO A 195 13.92 8.16 -0.54
N ASP A 196 13.79 9.30 0.14
CA ASP A 196 14.30 9.48 1.51
C ASP A 196 13.11 9.31 2.48
N MET A 197 12.67 8.04 2.58
CA MET A 197 11.37 7.56 3.12
C MET A 197 10.14 7.66 2.18
N ALA A 198 10.44 7.43 0.89
CA ALA A 198 9.56 7.12 -0.25
C ALA A 198 9.06 8.29 -1.10
N THR A 199 8.80 7.95 -2.37
CA THR A 199 8.36 8.79 -3.50
C THR A 199 7.45 7.95 -4.41
N MET A 200 6.32 7.47 -3.89
CA MET A 200 5.47 6.41 -4.47
C MET A 200 4.25 6.10 -3.57
N PHE A 201 3.36 5.20 -4.00
CA PHE A 201 2.58 4.38 -3.07
C PHE A 201 3.08 2.95 -3.06
N GLY A 202 3.10 2.34 -1.88
CA GLY A 202 3.34 0.92 -1.68
C GLY A 202 2.31 0.37 -0.69
N PHE A 203 1.26 -0.28 -1.18
CA PHE A 203 0.23 -0.85 -0.32
C PHE A 203 0.38 -2.36 -0.28
N MET A 204 0.57 -2.89 0.92
CA MET A 204 0.82 -4.29 1.17
C MET A 204 -0.20 -4.86 2.15
N THR A 205 -0.38 -6.16 2.04
CA THR A 205 -1.35 -6.94 2.80
C THR A 205 -0.73 -8.28 3.17
N THR A 206 -1.12 -8.82 4.32
CA THR A 206 -0.84 -10.20 4.70
C THR A 206 -1.98 -10.78 5.51
N ASP A 207 -2.18 -12.08 5.38
CA ASP A 207 -3.13 -12.83 6.20
C ASP A 207 -2.51 -13.37 7.49
N ALA A 208 -1.20 -13.16 7.70
CA ALA A 208 -0.53 -13.48 8.95
C ALA A 208 -1.04 -12.59 10.10
N PRO A 209 -1.30 -13.14 11.30
CA PRO A 209 -1.52 -12.32 12.47
C PRO A 209 -0.17 -11.72 12.90
N ALA A 210 -0.11 -10.42 13.10
CA ALA A 210 1.14 -9.73 13.45
C ALA A 210 0.92 -8.76 14.61
N ASP A 211 1.86 -8.77 15.55
CA ASP A 211 1.95 -7.73 16.57
C ASP A 211 2.31 -6.39 15.92
N ARG A 212 1.78 -5.31 16.48
CA ARG A 212 1.92 -3.96 15.96
C ARG A 212 3.38 -3.49 15.93
N ASP A 213 4.10 -3.69 17.03
CA ASP A 213 5.46 -3.17 17.17
C ASP A 213 6.41 -3.95 16.26
N TRP A 214 6.23 -5.27 16.21
CA TRP A 214 6.96 -6.11 15.26
C TRP A 214 6.67 -5.71 13.80
N LEU A 215 5.38 -5.57 13.42
CA LEU A 215 4.99 -5.24 12.04
C LEU A 215 5.58 -3.89 11.60
N GLN A 216 5.54 -2.89 12.49
CA GLN A 216 6.11 -1.57 12.23
C GLN A 216 7.64 -1.60 12.12
N ALA A 217 8.33 -2.40 12.93
CA ALA A 217 9.78 -2.56 12.86
C ALA A 217 10.21 -3.31 11.60
N ALA A 218 9.53 -4.41 11.27
CA ALA A 218 9.74 -5.18 10.06
C ALA A 218 9.54 -4.33 8.80
N LEU A 219 8.42 -3.57 8.73
CA LEU A 219 8.14 -2.70 7.60
C LEU A 219 9.26 -1.68 7.36
N ARG A 220 9.77 -1.03 8.42
CA ARG A 220 10.89 -0.07 8.30
C ARG A 220 12.13 -0.72 7.70
N ARG A 221 12.58 -1.86 8.26
CA ARG A 221 13.75 -2.60 7.75
C ARG A 221 13.57 -3.05 6.32
N VAL A 222 12.36 -3.44 5.94
CA VAL A 222 12.05 -3.84 4.57
C VAL A 222 12.11 -2.64 3.63
N CYS A 223 11.50 -1.50 3.99
CA CYS A 223 11.56 -0.28 3.17
C CYS A 223 13.00 0.16 2.94
N ASP A 224 13.85 0.13 3.97
CA ASP A 224 15.28 0.49 3.88
C ASP A 224 16.07 -0.39 2.90
N ARG A 225 15.60 -1.62 2.66
CA ARG A 225 16.23 -2.59 1.73
C ARG A 225 15.53 -2.68 0.37
N SER A 226 14.48 -1.90 0.14
CA SER A 226 13.65 -1.99 -1.07
C SER A 226 13.26 -0.63 -1.62
N PHE A 227 12.15 -0.05 -1.16
CA PHE A 227 11.63 1.21 -1.66
C PHE A 227 12.58 2.38 -1.42
N ASN A 228 13.36 2.39 -0.34
CA ASN A 228 14.37 3.43 -0.08
C ASN A 228 15.68 3.23 -0.89
N MET A 229 15.75 2.19 -1.72
CA MET A 229 16.94 1.86 -2.52
C MET A 229 16.76 2.18 -4.01
N ILE A 230 15.59 2.67 -4.44
CA ILE A 230 15.34 3.04 -5.84
C ILE A 230 15.50 4.55 -6.03
N ASP A 231 15.92 4.96 -7.22
CA ASP A 231 15.93 6.35 -7.65
C ASP A 231 15.57 6.40 -9.14
N VAL A 232 14.81 7.42 -9.56
CA VAL A 232 14.54 7.72 -10.96
C VAL A 232 15.02 9.12 -11.34
N ASP A 233 14.77 10.13 -10.51
CA ASP A 233 14.99 11.53 -10.87
C ASP A 233 15.45 12.44 -9.72
N MET A 234 15.82 11.88 -8.56
CA MET A 234 16.30 12.64 -7.39
C MET A 234 15.25 13.55 -6.71
N ASP A 235 13.97 13.51 -7.11
CA ASP A 235 12.92 14.33 -6.51
C ASP A 235 12.10 13.55 -5.45
N THR A 236 12.19 13.95 -4.17
CA THR A 236 11.37 13.37 -3.09
C THR A 236 9.96 13.97 -3.04
N SER A 237 8.93 13.13 -2.98
CA SER A 237 7.53 13.52 -3.18
C SER A 237 6.94 14.00 -1.86
N THR A 238 5.80 14.65 -1.97
CA THR A 238 5.06 15.24 -0.86
C THR A 238 4.01 14.28 -0.29
N SER A 239 3.81 13.13 -0.91
CA SER A 239 2.62 12.27 -0.72
C SER A 239 2.95 10.83 -0.33
N ASP A 240 4.22 10.52 -0.06
CA ASP A 240 4.65 9.12 -0.15
C ASP A 240 4.27 8.32 1.06
N THR A 241 3.82 7.10 0.76
CA THR A 241 3.12 6.28 1.73
C THR A 241 3.33 4.80 1.40
N VAL A 242 4.00 4.07 2.30
CA VAL A 242 3.96 2.61 2.36
C VAL A 242 3.06 2.21 3.51
N LEU A 243 2.08 1.34 3.27
CA LEU A 243 1.22 0.76 4.31
C LEU A 243 1.25 -0.76 4.22
N LEU A 244 1.26 -1.42 5.37
CA LEU A 244 1.13 -2.87 5.47
C LEU A 244 -0.02 -3.21 6.43
N LEU A 245 -1.05 -3.88 5.91
CA LEU A 245 -2.20 -4.35 6.69
C LEU A 245 -2.10 -5.86 6.92
N ALA A 246 -2.17 -6.29 8.17
CA ALA A 246 -2.15 -7.69 8.57
C ALA A 246 -3.53 -8.12 9.10
N SER A 247 -4.28 -8.91 8.33
CA SER A 247 -5.66 -9.30 8.68
C SER A 247 -5.73 -10.40 9.74
N GLY A 248 -4.68 -11.21 9.88
CA GLY A 248 -4.70 -12.39 10.75
C GLY A 248 -5.61 -13.52 10.27
N ALA A 249 -6.13 -13.46 9.04
CA ALA A 249 -7.06 -14.45 8.50
C ALA A 249 -6.48 -15.87 8.38
N ALA A 250 -5.16 -16.01 8.28
CA ALA A 250 -4.48 -17.32 8.30
C ALA A 250 -4.52 -17.99 9.69
N GLY A 251 -4.80 -17.22 10.75
CA GLY A 251 -4.81 -17.66 12.14
C GLY A 251 -3.41 -17.96 12.72
N GLY A 252 -3.37 -18.42 13.97
CA GLY A 252 -2.14 -18.59 14.73
C GLY A 252 -1.93 -17.47 15.76
N GLU A 253 -0.84 -17.55 16.51
CA GLU A 253 -0.44 -16.49 17.43
C GLU A 253 0.14 -15.31 16.67
N PRO A 254 -0.09 -14.05 17.11
CA PRO A 254 0.53 -12.89 16.50
C PRO A 254 2.05 -13.01 16.43
N VAL A 255 2.60 -12.78 15.23
CA VAL A 255 4.05 -12.75 15.01
C VAL A 255 4.63 -11.56 15.77
N THR A 256 5.59 -11.86 16.66
CA THR A 256 6.31 -10.94 17.54
C THR A 256 7.82 -11.16 17.39
N ASP A 257 8.64 -10.29 18.01
CA ASP A 257 10.09 -10.52 18.14
C ASP A 257 10.35 -11.86 18.86
N GLY A 258 10.93 -12.83 18.14
CA GLY A 258 11.21 -14.18 18.63
C GLY A 258 10.18 -15.24 18.24
N HIS A 259 9.09 -14.86 17.55
CA HIS A 259 8.17 -15.85 16.98
C HIS A 259 8.87 -16.69 15.89
N PRO A 260 8.68 -18.01 15.82
CA PRO A 260 9.38 -18.87 14.85
C PRO A 260 9.11 -18.55 13.37
N ALA A 261 8.06 -17.77 13.08
CA ALA A 261 7.73 -17.29 11.74
C ALA A 261 8.23 -15.86 11.44
N ALA A 262 8.84 -15.16 12.39
CA ALA A 262 9.21 -13.75 12.25
C ALA A 262 10.14 -13.53 11.05
N ASP A 263 11.27 -14.24 10.99
CA ASP A 263 12.24 -14.07 9.91
C ASP A 263 11.66 -14.43 8.54
N ALA A 264 10.91 -15.54 8.48
CA ALA A 264 10.28 -16.01 7.24
C ALA A 264 9.23 -15.03 6.70
N LEU A 265 8.41 -14.45 7.59
CA LEU A 265 7.40 -13.47 7.22
C LEU A 265 8.04 -12.14 6.81
N GLU A 266 9.07 -11.68 7.51
CA GLU A 266 9.83 -10.48 7.11
C GLU A 266 10.47 -10.66 5.73
N GLN A 267 11.09 -11.81 5.45
CA GLN A 267 11.64 -12.14 4.13
C GLN A 267 10.57 -12.18 3.04
N ALA A 268 9.35 -12.65 3.34
CA ALA A 268 8.24 -12.63 2.40
C ALA A 268 7.79 -11.18 2.09
N ILE A 269 7.69 -10.33 3.11
CA ILE A 269 7.38 -8.89 2.96
C ILE A 269 8.48 -8.19 2.16
N GLU A 270 9.75 -8.50 2.43
CA GLU A 270 10.90 -8.01 1.69
C GLU A 270 10.87 -8.45 0.22
N GLY A 271 10.62 -9.72 -0.06
CA GLY A 271 10.56 -10.26 -1.41
C GLY A 271 9.50 -9.55 -2.28
N VAL A 272 8.31 -9.31 -1.72
CA VAL A 272 7.25 -8.52 -2.38
C VAL A 272 7.71 -7.08 -2.59
N SER A 273 8.27 -6.45 -1.56
CA SER A 273 8.70 -5.04 -1.62
C SER A 273 9.83 -4.81 -2.63
N VAL A 274 10.85 -5.68 -2.67
CA VAL A 274 11.94 -5.63 -3.65
C VAL A 274 11.42 -5.86 -5.07
N LYS A 275 10.47 -6.78 -5.26
CA LYS A 275 9.85 -7.02 -6.57
C LYS A 275 9.06 -5.80 -7.04
N LEU A 276 8.34 -5.12 -6.17
CA LEU A 276 7.62 -3.88 -6.47
C LEU A 276 8.59 -2.72 -6.74
N ALA A 277 9.63 -2.56 -5.92
CA ALA A 277 10.68 -1.55 -6.11
C ALA A 277 11.35 -1.69 -7.49
N ARG A 278 11.70 -2.92 -7.90
CA ARG A 278 12.23 -3.19 -9.25
C ARG A 278 11.23 -2.87 -10.36
N GLN A 279 9.93 -3.09 -10.15
CA GLN A 279 8.89 -2.69 -11.11
C GLN A 279 8.78 -1.16 -11.23
N LEU A 280 8.87 -0.44 -10.11
CA LEU A 280 8.90 1.03 -10.11
C LEU A 280 10.09 1.57 -10.90
N ALA A 281 11.31 1.12 -10.58
CA ALA A 281 12.52 1.57 -11.26
C ALA A 281 12.55 1.21 -12.76
N ARG A 282 12.01 0.05 -13.15
CA ARG A 282 11.88 -0.35 -14.56
C ARG A 282 10.88 0.51 -15.33
N ASP A 283 9.83 0.96 -14.66
CA ASP A 283 8.80 1.82 -15.25
C ASP A 283 9.11 3.31 -15.04
N GLY A 284 10.37 3.67 -14.78
CA GLY A 284 10.81 5.06 -14.64
C GLY A 284 10.42 5.89 -15.87
N GLU A 285 10.03 7.15 -15.68
CA GLU A 285 9.58 8.01 -16.77
C GLU A 285 10.67 8.15 -17.85
N GLY A 286 10.38 7.63 -19.05
CA GLY A 286 11.33 7.61 -20.17
C GLY A 286 12.45 6.58 -20.06
N ALA A 287 12.43 5.71 -19.05
CA ALA A 287 13.41 4.65 -18.87
C ALA A 287 13.22 3.52 -19.91
N ASN A 288 14.33 3.01 -20.43
CA ASN A 288 14.35 1.84 -21.32
C ASN A 288 15.12 0.65 -20.72
N THR A 289 15.90 0.89 -19.67
CA THR A 289 16.80 -0.08 -19.06
C THR A 289 16.88 0.17 -17.56
N LEU A 290 16.73 -0.88 -16.75
CA LEU A 290 17.00 -0.83 -15.31
C LEU A 290 18.52 -0.91 -15.06
N ILE A 291 19.03 -0.07 -14.16
CA ILE A 291 20.41 -0.11 -13.68
C ILE A 291 20.40 -0.56 -12.22
N GLU A 292 21.29 -1.49 -11.86
CA GLU A 292 21.52 -1.95 -10.48
C GLU A 292 23.02 -1.73 -10.18
N VAL A 293 23.32 -1.10 -9.03
CA VAL A 293 24.67 -0.65 -8.64
C VAL A 293 25.12 -1.36 -7.36
#